data_AF-A0A8C7S9M8-F1
#
_entry.id   AF-A0A8C7S9M8-F1
#
_cell.length_a   1.000
_cell.length_b   1.000
_cell.length_c   1.000
_cell.angle_alpha   90.00
_cell.angle_beta   90.00
_cell.angle_gamma   90.00
#
_symmetry.space_group_name_H-M   'P 1'
#
loop_
_entity.id
_entity.type
_entity.pdbx_description
1 polymer ?
#
loop_
_entity_poly.entity_id
_entity_poly.type
_entity_poly.pdbx_seq_one_letter_code
_entity_poly.pdbx_strand_id
1 'polypeptide(L)'
;MAEEENPLAEFEQIDFLKDRHVRFFQRCLQVLPERYSSLETSRLTIVFFALSGLDVLDSLNVIDKPSLIEWVYSLQVIPTEDQSNLGRCGFRGSSHIGVPYSTSKGPGVSHPYDSGHVAMTYTGLACLVLLGDDLSRVNKEACLMGLKALQLEDGSFYAVPEGSENDMRFVYCAACICYMLDDWSGMDIKKAIDYIRGSMSYDNGIGQGAGLESHGGSTFCAVAALSLMGKLEEMFSQRELNRIRRWCMMRQQNGFQGRPNKPVDTCYSFWVGATLELLDVFQYTNFEKNRNYILSTQDRLVGGFAKWPDSHPDPLHAYFGICGLSLIGEANLRRVHPALNVSQRAFEYLQHLHRTWRGTFPLKWLGEVNK
;
A
#
# COMPACT_ATOMS: atom_id res chain seq x y z
N MET A 1 -5.09 55.37 -8.16
CA MET A 1 -4.43 54.25 -7.46
C MET A 1 -4.16 53.22 -8.52
N ALA A 2 -2.90 53.13 -8.93
CA ALA A 2 -2.47 52.25 -10.00
C ALA A 2 -2.65 50.78 -9.56
N GLU A 3 -3.24 49.98 -10.44
CA GLU A 3 -3.12 48.53 -10.41
C GLU A 3 -1.64 48.22 -10.67
N GLU A 4 -0.93 47.75 -9.65
CA GLU A 4 0.34 47.06 -9.86
C GLU A 4 0.02 45.70 -10.47
N GLU A 5 0.04 45.65 -11.81
CA GLU A 5 0.32 44.42 -12.53
C GLU A 5 1.62 43.84 -11.98
N ASN A 6 1.55 42.68 -11.33
CA ASN A 6 2.72 41.92 -10.90
C ASN A 6 3.28 41.16 -12.12
N PRO A 7 4.35 41.63 -12.77
CA PRO A 7 4.91 40.99 -13.94
C PRO A 7 5.99 40.01 -13.44
N LEU A 8 5.85 38.72 -13.76
CA LEU A 8 6.80 37.63 -13.47
C LEU A 8 6.58 36.90 -12.13
N ALA A 9 5.47 36.17 -12.02
CA ALA A 9 5.54 34.84 -11.43
C ALA A 9 5.70 33.83 -12.59
N GLU A 10 6.88 33.83 -13.20
CA GLU A 10 7.34 32.61 -13.90
C GLU A 10 7.41 31.54 -12.82
N PHE A 11 6.34 30.77 -12.65
CA PHE A 11 6.41 29.53 -11.88
C PHE A 11 7.46 28.68 -12.60
N GLU A 12 8.66 28.60 -12.04
CA GLU A 12 9.70 27.69 -12.50
C GLU A 12 9.03 26.32 -12.66
N GLN A 13 8.91 25.84 -13.89
CA GLN A 13 8.26 24.58 -14.16
C GLN A 13 9.18 23.48 -13.61
N ILE A 14 8.88 23.02 -12.39
CA ILE A 14 9.67 21.99 -11.73
C ILE A 14 9.43 20.69 -12.49
N ASP A 15 10.49 20.18 -13.12
CA ASP A 15 10.44 18.90 -13.80
C ASP A 15 10.44 17.72 -12.82
N PHE A 16 9.82 16.62 -13.23
CA PHE A 16 9.86 15.36 -12.52
C PHE A 16 11.19 14.62 -12.77
N LEU A 17 11.98 14.40 -11.72
CA LEU A 17 13.37 13.91 -11.82
C LEU A 17 13.45 12.38 -11.75
N LYS A 18 12.81 11.68 -12.70
CA LYS A 18 12.69 10.20 -12.76
C LYS A 18 13.97 9.46 -12.35
N ASP A 19 15.11 9.73 -13.00
CA ASP A 19 16.37 9.02 -12.74
C ASP A 19 16.93 9.23 -11.32
N ARG A 20 16.59 10.34 -10.65
CA ARG A 20 16.95 10.54 -9.24
C ARG A 20 16.08 9.70 -8.32
N HIS A 21 14.78 9.58 -8.62
CA HIS A 21 13.87 8.71 -7.88
C HIS A 21 14.23 7.23 -8.03
N VAL A 22 14.62 6.79 -9.23
CA VAL A 22 15.14 5.42 -9.45
C VAL A 22 16.34 5.16 -8.53
N ARG A 23 17.34 6.05 -8.54
CA ARG A 23 18.53 5.92 -7.68
C ARG A 23 18.19 6.02 -6.19
N PHE A 24 17.17 6.79 -5.82
CA PHE A 24 16.66 6.86 -4.45
C PHE A 24 16.16 5.51 -3.96
N PHE A 25 15.28 4.86 -4.72
CA PHE A 25 14.79 3.54 -4.34
C PHE A 25 15.86 2.45 -4.40
N GLN A 26 16.83 2.54 -5.33
CA GLN A 26 17.99 1.63 -5.31
C GLN A 26 18.75 1.72 -3.98
N ARG A 27 19.00 2.93 -3.45
CA ARG A 27 19.65 3.09 -2.15
C ARG A 27 18.82 2.56 -1.00
N CYS A 28 17.49 2.71 -1.06
CA CYS A 28 16.59 2.16 -0.05
C CYS A 28 16.65 0.62 0.04
N LEU A 29 16.96 -0.06 -1.07
CA LEU A 29 17.12 -1.52 -1.12
C LEU A 29 18.53 -2.00 -0.76
N GLN A 30 19.48 -1.09 -0.54
CA GLN A 30 20.86 -1.42 -0.19
C GLN A 30 21.05 -1.36 1.33
N VAL A 31 21.52 -0.23 1.84
CA VAL A 31 21.88 -0.02 3.24
C VAL A 31 21.25 1.27 3.72
N LEU A 32 20.63 1.22 4.89
CA LEU A 32 20.06 2.39 5.55
C LEU A 32 20.96 2.82 6.72
N PRO A 33 21.18 4.13 6.93
CA PRO A 33 21.85 4.63 8.13
C PRO A 33 21.15 4.21 9.43
N GLU A 34 21.90 4.08 10.53
CA GLU A 34 21.39 3.67 11.85
C GLU A 34 20.21 4.52 12.35
N ARG A 35 20.10 5.79 11.94
CA ARG A 35 18.94 6.65 12.26
C ARG A 35 17.59 6.08 11.84
N TYR A 36 17.57 5.06 10.97
CA TYR A 36 16.38 4.33 10.53
C TYR A 36 16.15 3.02 11.31
N SER A 37 16.84 2.80 12.43
CA SER A 37 16.72 1.59 13.26
C SER A 37 15.30 1.35 13.78
N SER A 38 14.50 2.41 13.97
CA SER A 38 13.08 2.30 14.32
C SER A 38 12.24 1.61 13.25
N LEU A 39 12.75 1.47 12.02
CA LEU A 39 12.10 0.78 10.92
C LEU A 39 12.50 -0.70 10.83
N GLU A 40 13.34 -1.22 11.72
CA GLU A 40 13.85 -2.60 11.65
C GLU A 40 12.72 -3.63 11.53
N THR A 41 11.69 -3.55 12.37
CA THR A 41 10.56 -4.48 12.37
C THR A 41 9.57 -4.25 11.22
N SER A 42 9.82 -3.27 10.34
CA SER A 42 8.99 -2.94 9.18
C SER A 42 9.78 -2.78 7.88
N ARG A 43 11.01 -3.33 7.83
CA ARG A 43 11.89 -3.28 6.64
C ARG A 43 11.22 -3.81 5.38
N LEU A 44 10.38 -4.83 5.49
CA LEU A 44 9.62 -5.37 4.35
C LEU A 44 8.68 -4.33 3.73
N THR A 45 8.09 -3.43 4.52
CA THR A 45 7.30 -2.31 4.00
C THR A 45 8.18 -1.26 3.30
N ILE A 46 9.40 -1.03 3.78
CA ILE A 46 10.37 -0.15 3.09
C ILE A 46 10.79 -0.74 1.74
N VAL A 47 11.02 -2.06 1.70
CA VAL A 47 11.29 -2.80 0.47
C VAL A 47 10.10 -2.71 -0.48
N PHE A 48 8.86 -2.85 0.01
CA PHE A 48 7.66 -2.64 -0.78
C PHE A 48 7.59 -1.24 -1.40
N PHE A 49 7.83 -0.17 -0.62
CA PHE A 49 7.84 1.19 -1.17
C PHE A 49 8.88 1.37 -2.28
N ALA A 50 10.08 0.83 -2.10
CA ALA A 50 11.12 0.91 -3.10
C ALA A 50 10.84 0.07 -4.35
N LEU A 51 10.36 -1.17 -4.17
CA LEU A 51 10.01 -2.06 -5.28
C LEU A 51 8.82 -1.56 -6.09
N SER A 52 7.73 -1.21 -5.41
CA SER A 52 6.54 -0.69 -6.05
C SER A 52 6.83 0.67 -6.72
N GLY A 53 7.64 1.52 -6.07
CA GLY A 53 8.13 2.77 -6.67
C GLY A 53 8.94 2.55 -7.94
N LEU A 54 9.89 1.61 -7.93
CA LEU A 54 10.65 1.22 -9.13
C LEU A 54 9.75 0.62 -10.21
N ASP A 55 8.72 -0.13 -9.85
CA ASP A 55 7.76 -0.67 -10.80
C ASP A 55 6.93 0.43 -11.45
N VAL A 56 6.42 1.40 -10.68
CA VAL A 56 5.70 2.57 -11.20
C VAL A 56 6.60 3.42 -12.10
N LEU A 57 7.90 3.51 -11.81
CA LEU A 57 8.91 4.17 -12.65
C LEU A 57 9.33 3.34 -13.87
N ASP A 58 8.81 2.12 -14.03
CA ASP A 58 9.25 1.14 -15.02
C ASP A 58 10.77 0.91 -15.01
N SER A 59 11.29 0.55 -13.84
CA SER A 59 12.73 0.42 -13.59
C SER A 59 13.08 -0.78 -12.72
N LEU A 60 12.24 -1.82 -12.65
CA LEU A 60 12.56 -3.07 -11.93
C LEU A 60 13.75 -3.85 -12.53
N ASN A 61 14.26 -3.45 -13.69
CA ASN A 61 15.46 -4.05 -14.31
C ASN A 61 16.76 -3.63 -13.61
N VAL A 62 16.73 -2.67 -12.69
CA VAL A 62 17.93 -2.14 -11.99
C VAL A 62 18.25 -2.87 -10.68
N ILE A 63 17.52 -3.94 -10.37
CA ILE A 63 17.61 -4.71 -9.13
C ILE A 63 17.77 -6.20 -9.43
N ASP A 64 18.35 -6.92 -8.47
CA ASP A 64 18.45 -8.39 -8.50
C ASP A 64 17.14 -9.00 -7.96
N LYS A 65 16.20 -9.30 -8.88
CA LYS A 65 14.90 -9.87 -8.52
C LYS A 65 15.03 -11.24 -7.82
N PRO A 66 15.81 -12.23 -8.33
CA PRO A 66 15.99 -13.50 -7.65
C PRO A 66 16.43 -13.37 -6.18
N SER A 67 17.47 -12.57 -5.90
CA SER A 67 17.95 -12.42 -4.52
C SER A 67 16.91 -11.78 -3.60
N LEU A 68 16.14 -10.81 -4.11
CA LEU A 68 15.06 -10.17 -3.34
C LEU A 68 13.90 -11.14 -3.10
N ILE A 69 13.55 -11.98 -4.07
CA ILE A 69 12.54 -13.03 -3.89
C ILE A 69 12.98 -13.99 -2.76
N GLU A 70 14.22 -14.47 -2.78
CA GLU A 70 14.74 -15.34 -1.71
C GLU A 70 14.73 -14.64 -0.34
N TRP A 71 15.08 -13.36 -0.30
CA TRP A 71 15.02 -12.57 0.94
C TRP A 71 13.59 -12.43 1.46
N VAL A 72 12.60 -12.12 0.61
CA VAL A 72 11.19 -12.03 1.03
C VAL A 72 10.70 -13.39 1.55
N TYR A 73 11.04 -14.50 0.86
CA TYR A 73 10.71 -15.84 1.36
C TYR A 73 11.42 -16.22 2.64
N SER A 74 12.57 -15.63 2.95
CA SER A 74 13.21 -15.83 4.25
C SER A 74 12.41 -15.27 5.42
N LEU A 75 11.50 -14.34 5.15
CA LEU A 75 10.66 -13.71 6.15
C LEU A 75 9.33 -14.43 6.39
N GLN A 76 8.99 -15.44 5.59
CA GLN A 76 7.76 -16.20 5.81
C GLN A 76 7.85 -17.01 7.13
N VAL A 77 6.85 -16.87 7.98
CA VAL A 77 6.61 -17.71 9.14
C VAL A 77 5.78 -18.89 8.64
N ILE A 78 6.44 -20.02 8.42
CA ILE A 78 5.83 -21.25 7.92
C ILE A 78 5.42 -22.17 9.09
N PRO A 79 4.44 -23.07 8.88
CA PRO A 79 4.03 -24.00 9.92
C PRO A 79 5.17 -24.90 10.40
N THR A 80 5.21 -25.15 11.71
CA THR A 80 6.04 -26.21 12.30
C THR A 80 5.56 -27.58 11.85
N GLU A 81 6.37 -28.62 12.06
CA GLU A 81 6.05 -30.01 11.67
C GLU A 81 4.73 -30.50 12.31
N ASP A 82 4.47 -30.11 13.55
CA ASP A 82 3.23 -30.40 14.30
C ASP A 82 2.08 -29.42 13.99
N GLN A 83 2.32 -28.42 13.15
CA GLN A 83 1.38 -27.35 12.76
C GLN A 83 0.78 -26.56 13.94
N SER A 84 1.44 -26.56 15.12
CA SER A 84 0.92 -25.91 16.33
C SER A 84 0.91 -24.37 16.24
N ASN A 85 1.67 -23.78 15.31
CA ASN A 85 1.80 -22.33 15.13
C ASN A 85 0.95 -21.75 13.96
N LEU A 86 -0.06 -22.46 13.44
CA LEU A 86 -0.87 -21.99 12.30
C LEU A 86 -1.46 -20.58 12.50
N GLY A 87 -1.94 -20.28 13.71
CA GLY A 87 -2.46 -18.94 14.07
C GLY A 87 -1.42 -17.83 14.11
N ARG A 88 -0.14 -18.13 13.88
CA ARG A 88 0.99 -17.18 13.90
C ARG A 88 1.67 -17.05 12.55
N CYS A 89 1.23 -17.80 11.54
CA CYS A 89 1.85 -17.80 10.22
C CYS A 89 1.56 -16.51 9.43
N GLY A 90 2.42 -16.21 8.46
CA GLY A 90 2.41 -14.95 7.70
C GLY A 90 3.83 -14.54 7.32
N PHE A 91 4.13 -13.25 7.30
CA PHE A 91 5.49 -12.75 7.08
C PHE A 91 5.96 -11.87 8.24
N ARG A 92 7.25 -11.97 8.55
CA ARG A 92 7.98 -11.05 9.44
C ARG A 92 8.30 -9.76 8.69
N GLY A 93 8.52 -8.67 9.42
CA GLY A 93 9.00 -7.42 8.81
C GLY A 93 10.51 -7.40 8.55
N SER A 94 11.28 -8.24 9.26
CA SER A 94 12.71 -8.46 9.06
C SER A 94 13.18 -9.72 9.79
N SER A 95 14.48 -9.97 9.80
CA SER A 95 15.14 -11.06 10.53
C SER A 95 15.55 -10.69 11.97
N HIS A 96 15.03 -9.59 12.55
CA HIS A 96 15.44 -9.09 13.87
C HIS A 96 15.32 -10.11 15.01
N ILE A 97 14.43 -11.09 14.89
CA ILE A 97 14.20 -12.13 15.90
C ILE A 97 15.31 -13.19 15.95
N GLY A 98 16.21 -13.23 14.95
CA GLY A 98 17.36 -14.14 14.96
C GLY A 98 17.05 -15.59 14.56
N VAL A 99 15.86 -15.86 14.00
CA VAL A 99 15.55 -17.17 13.39
C VAL A 99 16.49 -17.41 12.20
N PRO A 100 17.08 -18.62 12.03
CA PRO A 100 17.99 -18.91 10.93
C PRO A 100 17.37 -18.63 9.56
N TYR A 101 18.19 -18.11 8.64
CA TYR A 101 17.77 -17.82 7.27
C TYR A 101 17.29 -19.10 6.58
N SER A 102 16.02 -19.13 6.15
CA SER A 102 15.42 -20.26 5.43
C SER A 102 14.48 -19.76 4.35
N THR A 103 14.67 -20.16 3.09
CA THR A 103 13.92 -19.66 1.94
C THR A 103 12.56 -20.38 1.76
N SER A 104 11.80 -20.54 2.85
CA SER A 104 10.51 -21.24 2.86
C SER A 104 10.57 -22.68 2.34
N LYS A 105 11.66 -23.41 2.65
CA LYS A 105 11.84 -24.82 2.31
C LYS A 105 11.81 -25.66 3.58
N GLY A 106 10.99 -26.71 3.61
CA GLY A 106 10.84 -27.58 4.78
C GLY A 106 9.93 -27.00 5.88
N PRO A 107 9.86 -27.65 7.05
CA PRO A 107 9.04 -27.17 8.18
C PRO A 107 9.65 -25.94 8.86
N GLY A 108 8.80 -25.17 9.55
CA GLY A 108 9.20 -24.00 10.32
C GLY A 108 10.00 -24.37 11.58
N VAL A 109 10.91 -23.48 11.97
CA VAL A 109 11.63 -23.59 13.24
C VAL A 109 10.75 -23.01 14.34
N SER A 110 10.44 -23.81 15.36
CA SER A 110 9.67 -23.33 16.52
C SER A 110 10.46 -22.26 17.28
N HIS A 111 9.83 -21.11 17.53
CA HIS A 111 10.38 -20.04 18.33
C HIS A 111 9.26 -19.36 19.15
N PRO A 112 9.44 -19.12 20.46
CA PRO A 112 8.34 -18.69 21.34
C PRO A 112 7.64 -17.38 20.94
N TYR A 113 8.38 -16.46 20.32
CA TYR A 113 7.90 -15.11 19.96
C TYR A 113 7.86 -14.85 18.46
N ASP A 114 8.01 -15.89 17.65
CA ASP A 114 8.04 -15.73 16.21
C ASP A 114 6.64 -15.84 15.60
N SER A 115 6.21 -14.74 14.99
CA SER A 115 4.90 -14.61 14.36
C SER A 115 4.95 -13.67 13.16
N GLY A 116 3.97 -13.84 12.27
CA GLY A 116 3.72 -12.91 11.18
C GLY A 116 3.07 -11.62 11.68
N HIS A 117 3.25 -10.55 10.91
CA HIS A 117 2.58 -9.28 11.12
C HIS A 117 1.71 -8.97 9.89
N VAL A 118 0.45 -8.59 10.05
CA VAL A 118 -0.52 -8.47 8.95
C VAL A 118 -0.06 -7.53 7.83
N ALA A 119 0.50 -6.36 8.17
CA ALA A 119 1.05 -5.44 7.16
C ALA A 119 2.28 -6.02 6.44
N MET A 120 3.05 -6.88 7.08
CA MET A 120 4.22 -7.55 6.52
C MET A 120 3.78 -8.72 5.62
N THR A 121 2.73 -9.46 6.00
CA THR A 121 2.09 -10.44 5.12
C THR A 121 1.54 -9.78 3.86
N TYR A 122 0.83 -8.65 3.99
CA TYR A 122 0.38 -7.85 2.85
C TYR A 122 1.57 -7.42 1.97
N THR A 123 2.54 -6.69 2.52
CA THR A 123 3.64 -6.14 1.73
C THR A 123 4.57 -7.22 1.18
N GLY A 124 4.76 -8.34 1.87
CA GLY A 124 5.52 -9.49 1.39
C GLY A 124 4.90 -10.14 0.16
N LEU A 125 3.60 -10.44 0.21
CA LEU A 125 2.86 -10.95 -0.95
C LEU A 125 2.90 -9.96 -2.12
N ALA A 126 2.68 -8.67 -1.85
CA ALA A 126 2.76 -7.63 -2.87
C ALA A 126 4.17 -7.55 -3.50
N CYS A 127 5.24 -7.65 -2.70
CA CYS A 127 6.61 -7.67 -3.21
C CYS A 127 6.86 -8.87 -4.14
N LEU A 128 6.41 -10.07 -3.76
CA LEU A 128 6.56 -11.27 -4.59
C LEU A 128 5.85 -11.10 -5.95
N VAL A 129 4.61 -10.61 -5.94
CA VAL A 129 3.85 -10.29 -7.17
C VAL A 129 4.54 -9.23 -8.02
N LEU A 130 5.06 -8.16 -7.38
CA LEU A 130 5.80 -7.10 -8.05
C LEU A 130 7.05 -7.66 -8.77
N LEU A 131 7.75 -8.58 -8.12
CA LEU A 131 8.98 -9.23 -8.63
C LEU A 131 8.71 -10.30 -9.69
N GLY A 132 7.44 -10.71 -9.89
CA GLY A 132 7.04 -11.72 -10.88
C GLY A 132 7.14 -13.16 -10.36
N ASP A 133 7.12 -13.35 -9.04
CA ASP A 133 6.99 -14.67 -8.43
C ASP A 133 5.53 -15.15 -8.47
N ASP A 134 5.32 -16.45 -8.63
CA ASP A 134 4.01 -17.08 -8.82
C ASP A 134 3.29 -17.44 -7.50
N LEU A 135 3.90 -17.11 -6.37
CA LEU A 135 3.46 -17.40 -5.01
C LEU A 135 3.37 -18.90 -4.69
N SER A 136 3.99 -19.78 -5.47
CA SER A 136 3.95 -21.24 -5.26
C SER A 136 4.59 -21.70 -3.94
N ARG A 137 5.55 -20.93 -3.41
CA ARG A 137 6.19 -21.20 -2.11
C ARG A 137 5.51 -20.50 -0.93
N VAL A 138 4.43 -19.74 -1.18
CA VAL A 138 3.61 -19.20 -0.09
C VAL A 138 2.74 -20.32 0.44
N ASN A 139 2.80 -20.58 1.74
CA ASN A 139 1.82 -21.43 2.39
C ASN A 139 0.52 -20.62 2.58
N LYS A 140 -0.31 -20.64 1.54
CA LYS A 140 -1.53 -19.81 1.46
C LYS A 140 -2.50 -20.11 2.60
N GLU A 141 -2.73 -21.39 2.88
CA GLU A 141 -3.60 -21.83 3.98
C GLU A 141 -3.09 -21.32 5.34
N ALA A 142 -1.80 -21.46 5.62
CA ALA A 142 -1.22 -20.95 6.86
C ALA A 142 -1.33 -19.43 6.98
N CYS A 143 -1.13 -18.68 5.89
CA CYS A 143 -1.33 -17.22 5.88
C CYS A 143 -2.78 -16.84 6.18
N LEU A 144 -3.76 -17.57 5.63
CA LEU A 144 -5.18 -17.33 5.88
C LEU A 144 -5.59 -17.72 7.30
N MET A 145 -5.04 -18.80 7.85
CA MET A 145 -5.24 -19.20 9.25
C MET A 145 -4.65 -18.18 10.23
N GLY A 146 -3.45 -17.68 9.95
CA GLY A 146 -2.84 -16.58 10.69
C GLY A 146 -3.70 -15.31 10.61
N LEU A 147 -4.16 -14.94 9.41
CA LEU A 147 -5.03 -13.77 9.23
C LEU A 147 -6.34 -13.88 10.01
N LYS A 148 -6.98 -15.05 9.98
CA LYS A 148 -8.23 -15.31 10.69
C LYS A 148 -8.07 -15.20 12.20
N ALA A 149 -6.91 -15.59 12.73
CA ALA A 149 -6.61 -15.46 14.16
C ALA A 149 -6.46 -13.99 14.62
N LEU A 150 -6.24 -13.06 13.70
CA LEU A 150 -6.09 -11.63 14.01
C LEU A 150 -7.42 -10.87 14.06
N GLN A 151 -8.50 -11.42 13.52
CA GLN A 151 -9.79 -10.71 13.48
C GLN A 151 -10.47 -10.71 14.85
N LEU A 152 -10.95 -9.54 15.27
CA LEU A 152 -11.64 -9.32 16.53
C LEU A 152 -13.15 -9.46 16.41
N GLU A 153 -13.83 -9.46 17.56
CA GLU A 153 -15.29 -9.56 17.63
C GLU A 153 -16.01 -8.43 16.89
N ASP A 154 -15.45 -7.22 16.94
CA ASP A 154 -15.98 -6.02 16.27
C ASP A 154 -15.72 -5.98 14.76
N GLY A 155 -14.96 -6.95 14.22
CA GLY A 155 -14.62 -7.07 12.81
C GLY A 155 -13.31 -6.42 12.37
N SER A 156 -12.67 -5.64 13.24
CA SER A 156 -11.31 -5.13 13.01
C SER A 156 -10.26 -6.22 13.22
N PHE A 157 -8.99 -5.89 13.02
CA PHE A 157 -7.88 -6.83 13.11
C PHE A 157 -6.78 -6.29 14.01
N TYR A 158 -6.14 -7.18 14.77
CA TYR A 158 -4.80 -6.92 15.29
C TYR A 158 -3.74 -7.05 14.19
N ALA A 159 -2.55 -6.53 14.50
CA ALA A 159 -1.39 -6.63 13.64
C ALA A 159 -0.66 -7.98 13.81
N VAL A 160 -0.59 -8.48 15.04
CA VAL A 160 0.14 -9.69 15.44
C VAL A 160 -0.70 -10.52 16.43
N PRO A 161 -0.51 -11.85 16.49
CA PRO A 161 -1.32 -12.73 17.35
C PRO A 161 -1.05 -12.54 18.85
N GLU A 162 0.07 -11.93 19.22
CA GLU A 162 0.39 -11.58 20.62
C GLU A 162 -0.47 -10.41 21.15
N GLY A 163 -1.17 -9.69 20.26
CA GLY A 163 -1.95 -8.50 20.56
C GLY A 163 -1.26 -7.20 20.15
N SER A 164 -2.05 -6.23 19.70
CA SER A 164 -1.61 -4.88 19.31
C SER A 164 -2.76 -3.89 19.43
N GLU A 165 -2.63 -2.70 18.87
CA GLU A 165 -3.80 -1.88 18.51
C GLU A 165 -4.59 -2.52 17.36
N ASN A 166 -5.85 -2.14 17.21
CA ASN A 166 -6.73 -2.57 16.13
C ASN A 166 -7.44 -1.36 15.49
N ASP A 167 -7.36 -1.26 14.17
CA ASP A 167 -8.03 -0.19 13.41
C ASP A 167 -8.14 -0.51 11.91
N MET A 168 -8.67 0.46 11.15
CA MET A 168 -8.91 0.38 9.71
C MET A 168 -7.68 0.02 8.87
N ARG A 169 -6.45 0.29 9.34
CA ARG A 169 -5.22 -0.06 8.63
C ARG A 169 -5.13 -1.57 8.42
N PHE A 170 -5.47 -2.34 9.44
CA PHE A 170 -5.35 -3.79 9.42
C PHE A 170 -6.52 -4.46 8.72
N VAL A 171 -7.70 -3.83 8.70
CA VAL A 171 -8.82 -4.23 7.82
C VAL A 171 -8.40 -4.16 6.34
N TYR A 172 -7.73 -3.07 5.94
CA TYR A 172 -7.21 -2.96 4.57
C TYR A 172 -6.13 -4.00 4.25
N CYS A 173 -5.17 -4.21 5.17
CA CYS A 173 -4.15 -5.24 4.98
C CYS A 173 -4.79 -6.63 4.81
N ALA A 174 -5.79 -6.97 5.63
CA ALA A 174 -6.52 -8.22 5.54
C ALA A 174 -7.22 -8.37 4.17
N ALA A 175 -7.89 -7.31 3.69
CA ALA A 175 -8.56 -7.32 2.40
C ALA A 175 -7.57 -7.53 1.24
N CYS A 176 -6.39 -6.88 1.29
CA CYS A 176 -5.35 -7.09 0.29
C CYS A 176 -4.80 -8.53 0.31
N ILE A 177 -4.58 -9.11 1.50
CA ILE A 177 -4.10 -10.50 1.62
C ILE A 177 -5.12 -11.46 1.00
N CYS A 178 -6.39 -11.38 1.40
CA CYS A 178 -7.46 -12.22 0.84
C CYS A 178 -7.57 -12.05 -0.68
N TYR A 179 -7.52 -10.80 -1.17
CA TYR A 179 -7.56 -10.51 -2.60
C TYR A 179 -6.37 -11.14 -3.34
N MET A 180 -5.14 -10.96 -2.86
CA MET A 180 -3.94 -11.50 -3.52
C MET A 180 -3.89 -13.02 -3.51
N LEU A 181 -4.34 -13.65 -2.43
CA LEU A 181 -4.40 -15.11 -2.32
C LEU A 181 -5.60 -15.72 -3.05
N ASP A 182 -6.51 -14.89 -3.57
CA ASP A 182 -7.75 -15.29 -4.23
C ASP A 182 -8.67 -16.12 -3.34
N ASP A 183 -8.65 -15.85 -2.03
CA ASP A 183 -9.38 -16.61 -1.03
C ASP A 183 -9.74 -15.70 0.16
N TRP A 184 -11.04 -15.57 0.41
CA TRP A 184 -11.59 -14.73 1.48
C TRP A 184 -11.87 -15.49 2.78
N SER A 185 -11.51 -16.77 2.88
CA SER A 185 -11.68 -17.58 4.10
C SER A 185 -10.84 -17.10 5.29
N GLY A 186 -9.86 -16.24 5.05
CA GLY A 186 -9.03 -15.59 6.07
C GLY A 186 -9.74 -14.50 6.89
N MET A 187 -11.00 -14.16 6.58
CA MET A 187 -11.79 -13.22 7.38
C MET A 187 -13.30 -13.50 7.38
N ASP A 188 -13.98 -13.09 8.44
CA ASP A 188 -15.41 -12.81 8.43
C ASP A 188 -15.66 -11.46 7.75
N ILE A 189 -16.01 -11.52 6.45
CA ILE A 189 -16.27 -10.33 5.63
C ILE A 189 -17.41 -9.49 6.21
N LYS A 190 -18.44 -10.12 6.77
CA LYS A 190 -19.62 -9.40 7.27
C LYS A 190 -19.22 -8.51 8.46
N LYS A 191 -18.46 -9.06 9.41
CA LYS A 191 -17.97 -8.27 10.55
C LYS A 191 -17.02 -7.15 10.11
N ALA A 192 -16.12 -7.42 9.16
CA ALA A 192 -15.22 -6.39 8.64
C ALA A 192 -16.01 -5.23 7.99
N ILE A 193 -17.07 -5.55 7.25
CA ILE A 193 -18.00 -4.57 6.69
C ILE A 193 -18.72 -3.79 7.81
N ASP A 194 -19.22 -4.47 8.84
CA ASP A 194 -19.91 -3.82 9.96
C ASP A 194 -18.97 -2.83 10.68
N TYR A 195 -17.70 -3.19 10.87
CA TYR A 195 -16.66 -2.29 11.39
C TYR A 195 -16.44 -1.05 10.51
N ILE A 196 -16.32 -1.26 9.18
CA ILE A 196 -16.18 -0.17 8.20
C ILE A 196 -17.38 0.79 8.28
N ARG A 197 -18.60 0.25 8.32
CA ARG A 197 -19.83 1.05 8.40
C ARG A 197 -19.91 1.84 9.71
N GLY A 198 -19.60 1.20 10.83
CA GLY A 198 -19.57 1.84 12.15
C GLY A 198 -18.53 2.95 12.28
N SER A 199 -17.51 2.95 11.42
CA SER A 199 -16.42 3.92 11.43
C SER A 199 -16.71 5.19 10.62
N MET A 200 -17.86 5.27 9.92
CA MET A 200 -18.27 6.52 9.25
C MET A 200 -18.63 7.58 10.30
N SER A 201 -17.95 8.73 10.24
CA SER A 201 -18.13 9.83 11.18
C SER A 201 -19.29 10.74 10.78
N TYR A 202 -19.67 11.67 11.67
CA TYR A 202 -20.76 12.62 11.44
C TYR A 202 -20.47 13.59 10.27
N ASP A 203 -19.19 13.84 9.97
CA ASP A 203 -18.76 14.67 8.85
C ASP A 203 -18.67 13.90 7.53
N ASN A 204 -19.00 12.60 7.56
CA ASN A 204 -19.08 11.65 6.44
C ASN A 204 -17.74 11.19 5.86
N GLY A 205 -16.61 11.54 6.48
CA GLY A 205 -15.38 10.77 6.29
C GLY A 205 -15.41 9.51 7.16
N ILE A 206 -14.41 8.63 7.00
CA ILE A 206 -14.31 7.39 7.78
C ILE A 206 -13.12 7.51 8.74
N GLY A 207 -13.36 7.28 10.02
CA GLY A 207 -12.35 7.28 11.08
C GLY A 207 -11.61 5.95 11.20
N GLN A 208 -10.62 5.90 12.08
CA GLN A 208 -9.86 4.66 12.35
C GLN A 208 -10.73 3.55 12.97
N GLY A 209 -11.82 3.95 13.62
CA GLY A 209 -12.82 3.12 14.28
C GLY A 209 -14.05 3.98 14.63
N ALA A 210 -15.09 3.35 15.15
CA ALA A 210 -16.33 4.05 15.52
C ALA A 210 -16.09 5.20 16.51
N GLY A 211 -16.68 6.36 16.23
CA GLY A 211 -16.59 7.56 17.07
C GLY A 211 -15.28 8.37 16.96
N LEU A 212 -14.30 7.89 16.20
CA LEU A 212 -13.04 8.61 15.99
C LEU A 212 -13.16 9.65 14.86
N GLU A 213 -12.26 10.63 14.88
CA GLU A 213 -12.17 11.65 13.84
C GLU A 213 -11.92 10.99 12.47
N SER A 214 -12.68 11.42 11.45
CA SER A 214 -12.48 10.93 10.09
C SER A 214 -11.12 11.35 9.53
N HIS A 215 -10.50 10.49 8.73
CA HIS A 215 -9.14 10.70 8.26
C HIS A 215 -8.94 10.13 6.86
N GLY A 216 -8.10 10.79 6.04
CA GLY A 216 -7.89 10.42 4.64
C GLY A 216 -7.31 9.01 4.49
N GLY A 217 -6.38 8.65 5.38
CA GLY A 217 -5.82 7.29 5.46
C GLY A 217 -6.88 6.21 5.79
N SER A 218 -7.69 6.37 6.83
CA SER A 218 -8.73 5.39 7.16
C SER A 218 -9.86 5.36 6.15
N THR A 219 -10.20 6.50 5.54
CA THR A 219 -11.16 6.57 4.43
C THR A 219 -10.67 5.80 3.22
N PHE A 220 -9.39 5.94 2.86
CA PHE A 220 -8.78 5.09 1.85
C PHE A 220 -8.88 3.61 2.22
N CYS A 221 -8.43 3.24 3.43
CA CYS A 221 -8.42 1.84 3.85
C CYS A 221 -9.80 1.20 3.76
N ALA A 222 -10.85 1.90 4.22
CA ALA A 222 -12.23 1.44 4.16
C ALA A 222 -12.76 1.32 2.72
N VAL A 223 -12.63 2.38 1.91
CA VAL A 223 -13.14 2.40 0.54
C VAL A 223 -12.40 1.36 -0.31
N ALA A 224 -11.07 1.30 -0.23
CA ALA A 224 -10.26 0.33 -0.94
C ALA A 224 -10.56 -1.12 -0.51
N ALA A 225 -10.74 -1.39 0.79
CA ALA A 225 -11.13 -2.72 1.26
C ALA A 225 -12.49 -3.15 0.68
N LEU A 226 -13.50 -2.28 0.71
CA LEU A 226 -14.81 -2.56 0.11
C LEU A 226 -14.75 -2.72 -1.41
N SER A 227 -13.89 -1.96 -2.11
CA SER A 227 -13.65 -2.13 -3.54
C SER A 227 -13.03 -3.49 -3.84
N LEU A 228 -12.04 -3.93 -3.07
CA LEU A 228 -11.42 -5.26 -3.24
C LEU A 228 -12.41 -6.39 -2.96
N MET A 229 -13.30 -6.21 -1.98
CA MET A 229 -14.39 -7.16 -1.68
C MET A 229 -15.49 -7.17 -2.77
N GLY A 230 -15.53 -6.17 -3.67
CA GLY A 230 -16.63 -5.99 -4.61
C GLY A 230 -17.95 -5.58 -3.93
N LYS A 231 -17.87 -4.87 -2.79
CA LYS A 231 -19.00 -4.56 -1.91
C LYS A 231 -19.27 -3.06 -1.73
N LEU A 232 -18.49 -2.19 -2.36
CA LEU A 232 -18.60 -0.73 -2.17
C LEU A 232 -20.01 -0.18 -2.44
N GLU A 233 -20.59 -0.49 -3.61
CA GLU A 233 -21.93 -0.02 -4.01
C GLU A 233 -23.07 -0.75 -3.28
N GLU A 234 -22.83 -1.98 -2.84
CA GLU A 234 -23.79 -2.75 -2.05
C GLU A 234 -23.91 -2.16 -0.64
N MET A 235 -22.78 -1.72 -0.06
CA MET A 235 -22.72 -1.30 1.33
C MET A 235 -23.09 0.16 1.53
N PHE A 236 -22.70 1.07 0.66
CA PHE A 236 -23.07 2.48 0.80
C PHE A 236 -24.14 2.85 -0.23
N SER A 237 -25.26 3.40 0.26
CA SER A 237 -26.26 4.01 -0.61
C SER A 237 -25.64 5.15 -1.43
N GLN A 238 -26.24 5.48 -2.58
CA GLN A 238 -25.77 6.59 -3.41
C GLN A 238 -25.67 7.92 -2.62
N ARG A 239 -26.56 8.12 -1.63
CA ARG A 239 -26.53 9.29 -0.76
C ARG A 239 -25.30 9.28 0.16
N GLU A 240 -24.94 8.14 0.74
CA GLU A 240 -23.74 7.98 1.57
C GLU A 240 -22.48 8.14 0.72
N LEU A 241 -22.41 7.50 -0.46
CA LEU A 241 -21.30 7.66 -1.40
C LEU A 241 -21.09 9.14 -1.79
N ASN A 242 -22.16 9.87 -2.08
CA ASN A 242 -22.07 11.31 -2.38
C ASN A 242 -21.54 12.14 -1.21
N ARG A 243 -21.83 11.74 0.03
CA ARG A 243 -21.31 12.40 1.23
C ARG A 243 -19.82 12.10 1.44
N ILE A 244 -19.40 10.86 1.24
CA ILE A 244 -17.98 10.47 1.28
C ILE A 244 -17.20 11.19 0.18
N ARG A 245 -17.72 11.22 -1.06
CA ARG A 245 -17.15 12.00 -2.18
C ARG A 245 -16.94 13.46 -1.81
N ARG A 246 -17.97 14.10 -1.23
CA ARG A 246 -17.87 15.49 -0.76
C ARG A 246 -16.75 15.65 0.25
N TRP A 247 -16.69 14.79 1.27
CA TRP A 247 -15.66 14.86 2.31
C TRP A 247 -14.24 14.74 1.72
N CYS A 248 -14.05 13.79 0.80
CA CYS A 248 -12.77 13.53 0.13
C CYS A 248 -12.36 14.70 -0.79
N MET A 249 -13.28 15.24 -1.60
CA MET A 249 -12.97 16.38 -2.47
C MET A 249 -12.54 17.62 -1.67
N MET A 250 -13.15 17.85 -0.50
CA MET A 250 -12.80 18.97 0.39
C MET A 250 -11.41 18.84 1.05
N ARG A 251 -10.71 17.72 0.84
CA ARG A 251 -9.33 17.55 1.31
C ARG A 251 -8.32 18.26 0.41
N GLN A 252 -8.66 18.59 -0.85
CA GLN A 252 -7.74 19.31 -1.72
C GLN A 252 -7.64 20.77 -1.29
N GLN A 253 -6.41 21.28 -1.15
CA GLN A 253 -6.11 22.71 -0.93
C GLN A 253 -5.24 23.21 -2.09
N ASN A 254 -4.00 22.72 -2.14
CA ASN A 254 -3.10 22.75 -3.30
C ASN A 254 -2.64 21.31 -3.59
N GLY A 255 -2.04 20.63 -2.61
CA GLY A 255 -2.09 19.18 -2.45
C GLY A 255 -3.29 18.74 -1.61
N PHE A 256 -3.18 17.61 -0.92
CA PHE A 256 -4.25 17.08 -0.08
C PHE A 256 -3.85 17.07 1.40
N GLN A 257 -4.80 17.41 2.28
CA GLN A 257 -4.68 17.27 3.74
C GLN A 257 -5.42 16.01 4.22
N GLY A 258 -4.91 15.33 5.24
CA GLY A 258 -5.53 14.12 5.78
C GLY A 258 -6.84 14.36 6.53
N ARG A 259 -7.03 15.56 7.08
CA ARG A 259 -8.17 15.95 7.93
C ARG A 259 -8.47 17.43 7.79
N PRO A 260 -9.69 17.91 8.10
CA PRO A 260 -10.00 19.34 8.09
C PRO A 260 -9.03 20.16 8.95
N ASN A 261 -8.66 21.35 8.48
CA ASN A 261 -7.79 22.30 9.19
C ASN A 261 -6.39 21.76 9.55
N LYS A 262 -5.85 20.83 8.76
CA LYS A 262 -4.47 20.34 8.88
C LYS A 262 -3.65 20.76 7.67
N PRO A 263 -2.32 20.91 7.80
CA PRO A 263 -1.49 21.13 6.64
C PRO A 263 -1.62 19.96 5.65
N VAL A 264 -1.47 20.28 4.37
CA VAL A 264 -1.31 19.30 3.30
C VAL A 264 -0.07 18.44 3.53
N ASP A 265 -0.05 17.26 2.94
CA ASP A 265 1.05 16.29 3.02
C ASP A 265 1.03 15.43 1.75
N THR A 266 2.19 15.29 1.12
CA THR A 266 2.35 14.62 -0.18
C THR A 266 1.75 13.23 -0.24
N CYS A 267 1.76 12.47 0.86
CA CYS A 267 1.21 11.11 0.83
C CYS A 267 -0.32 11.10 0.59
N TYR A 268 -1.05 12.16 0.97
CA TYR A 268 -2.50 12.22 0.73
C TYR A 268 -2.88 12.44 -0.72
N SER A 269 -1.94 12.88 -1.58
CA SER A 269 -2.18 12.88 -3.02
C SER A 269 -2.40 11.47 -3.56
N PHE A 270 -1.90 10.43 -2.88
CA PHE A 270 -2.32 9.05 -3.10
C PHE A 270 -3.49 8.65 -2.20
N TRP A 271 -3.40 8.78 -0.87
CA TRP A 271 -4.46 8.25 0.00
C TRP A 271 -5.85 8.80 -0.34
N VAL A 272 -5.97 10.12 -0.48
CA VAL A 272 -7.25 10.75 -0.86
C VAL A 272 -7.48 10.66 -2.36
N GLY A 273 -6.44 10.83 -3.18
CA GLY A 273 -6.55 10.74 -4.64
C GLY A 273 -7.08 9.39 -5.11
N ALA A 274 -6.51 8.28 -4.62
CA ALA A 274 -6.95 6.93 -4.92
C ALA A 274 -8.35 6.64 -4.39
N THR A 275 -8.73 7.22 -3.24
CA THR A 275 -10.11 7.15 -2.75
C THR A 275 -11.08 7.83 -3.73
N LEU A 276 -10.73 9.02 -4.23
CA LEU A 276 -11.53 9.74 -5.21
C LEU A 276 -11.59 9.00 -6.57
N GLU A 277 -10.51 8.32 -6.96
CA GLU A 277 -10.45 7.48 -8.16
C GLU A 277 -11.41 6.30 -8.03
N LEU A 278 -11.41 5.60 -6.88
CA LEU A 278 -12.35 4.50 -6.58
C LEU A 278 -13.81 4.96 -6.51
N LEU A 279 -14.05 6.24 -6.22
CA LEU A 279 -15.38 6.85 -6.15
C LEU A 279 -15.81 7.51 -7.46
N ASP A 280 -14.99 7.41 -8.52
CA ASP A 280 -15.20 7.99 -9.85
C ASP A 280 -15.46 9.51 -9.83
N VAL A 281 -14.65 10.24 -9.05
CA VAL A 281 -14.73 11.70 -8.96
C VAL A 281 -13.36 12.39 -8.94
N PHE A 282 -12.25 11.66 -9.09
CA PHE A 282 -10.90 12.24 -9.10
C PHE A 282 -10.68 13.20 -10.28
N GLN A 283 -11.28 12.92 -11.43
CA GLN A 283 -11.27 13.74 -12.64
C GLN A 283 -11.82 15.16 -12.45
N TYR A 284 -12.55 15.43 -11.35
CA TYR A 284 -13.07 16.75 -11.02
C TYR A 284 -12.15 17.56 -10.09
N THR A 285 -10.99 17.01 -9.70
CA THR A 285 -10.00 17.71 -8.87
C THR A 285 -9.08 18.59 -9.70
N ASN A 286 -8.37 19.51 -9.05
CA ASN A 286 -7.40 20.37 -9.72
C ASN A 286 -6.04 19.66 -9.86
N PHE A 287 -5.77 19.05 -11.01
CA PHE A 287 -4.53 18.28 -11.24
C PHE A 287 -3.28 19.15 -11.19
N GLU A 288 -3.30 20.33 -11.80
CA GLU A 288 -2.15 21.26 -11.83
C GLU A 288 -1.67 21.66 -10.43
N LYS A 289 -2.60 22.07 -9.55
CA LYS A 289 -2.25 22.42 -8.16
C LYS A 289 -1.68 21.23 -7.39
N ASN A 290 -2.26 20.04 -7.59
CA ASN A 290 -1.78 18.83 -6.93
C ASN A 290 -0.38 18.46 -7.41
N ARG A 291 -0.17 18.46 -8.74
CA ARG A 291 1.13 18.22 -9.37
C ARG A 291 2.19 19.18 -8.83
N ASN A 292 1.90 20.48 -8.84
CA ASN A 292 2.82 21.51 -8.37
C ASN A 292 3.16 21.36 -6.89
N TYR A 293 2.19 20.97 -6.05
CA TYR A 293 2.47 20.67 -4.65
C TYR A 293 3.34 19.43 -4.47
N ILE A 294 3.08 18.33 -5.19
CA ILE A 294 3.92 17.12 -5.10
C ILE A 294 5.35 17.45 -5.52
N LEU A 295 5.52 18.15 -6.64
CA LEU A 295 6.85 18.49 -7.17
C LEU A 295 7.61 19.50 -6.32
N SER A 296 6.92 20.34 -5.54
CA SER A 296 7.60 21.22 -4.57
C SER A 296 8.16 20.47 -3.36
N THR A 297 7.76 19.21 -3.13
CA THR A 297 8.36 18.34 -2.10
C THR A 297 9.43 17.38 -2.65
N GLN A 298 9.79 17.53 -3.93
CA GLN A 298 10.83 16.75 -4.59
C GLN A 298 12.22 17.18 -4.11
N ASP A 299 13.00 16.24 -3.58
CA ASP A 299 14.41 16.51 -3.28
C ASP A 299 15.23 16.44 -4.57
N ARG A 300 15.73 17.59 -5.05
CA ARG A 300 16.47 17.68 -6.31
C ARG A 300 17.90 17.15 -6.22
N LEU A 301 18.44 16.99 -5.02
CA LEU A 301 19.80 16.53 -4.80
C LEU A 301 19.83 14.99 -4.74
N VAL A 302 19.15 14.43 -3.74
CA VAL A 302 19.13 12.99 -3.52
C VAL A 302 18.02 12.29 -4.29
N GLY A 303 16.94 12.98 -4.67
CA GLY A 303 15.73 12.33 -5.20
C GLY A 303 14.81 11.85 -4.08
N GLY A 304 13.66 11.31 -4.46
CA GLY A 304 12.58 11.03 -3.53
C GLY A 304 11.72 12.27 -3.25
N PHE A 305 10.67 12.07 -2.47
CA PHE A 305 9.77 13.14 -2.04
C PHE A 305 9.69 13.16 -0.53
N ALA A 306 9.54 14.36 0.02
CA ALA A 306 9.19 14.57 1.42
C ALA A 306 7.69 14.81 1.57
N LYS A 307 7.25 14.91 2.83
CA LYS A 307 5.91 15.33 3.22
C LYS A 307 5.57 16.77 2.80
N TRP A 308 6.53 17.67 2.97
CA TRP A 308 6.44 19.10 2.76
C TRP A 308 7.64 19.59 1.93
N PRO A 309 7.54 20.77 1.31
CA PRO A 309 8.70 21.43 0.71
C PRO A 309 9.82 21.63 1.74
N ASP A 310 11.06 21.69 1.26
CA ASP A 310 12.27 21.94 2.07
C ASP A 310 12.43 20.99 3.27
N SER A 311 11.89 19.77 3.16
CA SER A 311 11.95 18.73 4.18
C SER A 311 12.69 17.50 3.67
N HIS A 312 13.15 16.63 4.58
CA HIS A 312 13.89 15.44 4.18
C HIS A 312 12.98 14.38 3.51
N PRO A 313 13.40 13.81 2.35
CA PRO A 313 12.64 12.75 1.71
C PRO A 313 12.77 11.42 2.45
N ASP A 314 11.77 10.56 2.30
CA ASP A 314 11.74 9.21 2.85
C ASP A 314 11.05 8.22 1.89
N PRO A 315 11.22 6.90 2.08
CA PRO A 315 10.65 5.90 1.17
C PRO A 315 9.13 5.96 1.03
N LEU A 316 8.41 6.32 2.10
CA LEU A 316 6.94 6.38 2.10
C LEU A 316 6.45 7.54 1.24
N HIS A 317 6.94 8.75 1.49
CA HIS A 317 6.52 9.93 0.73
C HIS A 317 7.06 9.88 -0.71
N ALA A 318 8.26 9.32 -0.92
CA ALA A 318 8.77 9.08 -2.27
C ALA A 318 7.84 8.19 -3.08
N TYR A 319 7.38 7.07 -2.50
CA TYR A 319 6.45 6.17 -3.17
C TYR A 319 5.08 6.82 -3.39
N PHE A 320 4.46 7.38 -2.35
CA PHE A 320 3.12 7.94 -2.47
C PHE A 320 3.06 9.25 -3.27
N GLY A 321 4.13 10.04 -3.32
CA GLY A 321 4.25 11.17 -4.24
C GLY A 321 4.24 10.71 -5.70
N ILE A 322 5.00 9.66 -6.03
CA ILE A 322 5.01 9.03 -7.35
C ILE A 322 3.64 8.43 -7.70
N CYS A 323 2.98 7.75 -6.76
CA CYS A 323 1.63 7.25 -6.99
C CYS A 323 0.61 8.38 -7.17
N GLY A 324 0.75 9.51 -6.45
CA GLY A 324 -0.07 10.70 -6.67
C GLY A 324 0.11 11.31 -8.07
N LEU A 325 1.35 11.35 -8.58
CA LEU A 325 1.66 11.74 -9.96
C LEU A 325 1.11 10.74 -10.98
N SER A 326 1.19 9.44 -10.68
CA SER A 326 0.63 8.37 -11.51
C SER A 326 -0.89 8.51 -11.70
N LEU A 327 -1.64 8.88 -10.65
CA LEU A 327 -3.09 9.07 -10.73
C LEU A 327 -3.49 10.22 -11.67
N ILE A 328 -2.71 11.29 -11.74
CA ILE A 328 -2.99 12.43 -12.65
C ILE A 328 -2.43 12.23 -14.06
N GLY A 329 -1.81 11.08 -14.36
CA GLY A 329 -1.28 10.76 -15.68
C GLY A 329 0.08 11.40 -16.00
N GLU A 330 0.94 11.62 -15.01
CA GLU A 330 2.32 12.10 -15.25
C GLU A 330 3.05 11.21 -16.26
N ALA A 331 3.75 11.84 -17.20
CA ALA A 331 4.46 11.14 -18.25
C ALA A 331 5.53 10.19 -17.68
N ASN A 332 5.74 9.06 -18.37
CA ASN A 332 6.75 8.04 -18.03
C ASN A 332 6.56 7.32 -16.69
N LEU A 333 5.37 7.40 -16.10
CA LEU A 333 4.93 6.58 -14.97
C LEU A 333 3.90 5.53 -15.43
N ARG A 334 3.98 4.32 -14.89
CA ARG A 334 2.90 3.34 -15.00
C ARG A 334 1.71 3.80 -14.15
N ARG A 335 0.49 3.49 -14.60
CA ARG A 335 -0.71 3.71 -13.79
C ARG A 335 -0.67 2.83 -12.54
N VAL A 336 -1.03 3.38 -11.40
CA VAL A 336 -1.22 2.64 -10.15
C VAL A 336 -2.65 2.10 -10.08
N HIS A 337 -2.82 0.87 -9.60
CA HIS A 337 -4.14 0.33 -9.28
C HIS A 337 -4.59 0.90 -7.92
N PRO A 338 -5.68 1.69 -7.87
CA PRO A 338 -5.98 2.54 -6.72
C PRO A 338 -6.37 1.78 -5.46
N ALA A 339 -7.02 0.60 -5.54
CA ALA A 339 -7.36 -0.17 -4.34
C ALA A 339 -6.21 -1.06 -3.84
N LEU A 340 -5.58 -1.85 -4.72
CA LEU A 340 -4.52 -2.80 -4.35
C LEU A 340 -3.14 -2.15 -4.08
N ASN A 341 -2.95 -0.88 -4.46
CA ASN A 341 -1.71 -0.13 -4.21
C ASN A 341 -0.46 -0.80 -4.81
N VAL A 342 -0.58 -1.23 -6.07
CA VAL A 342 0.51 -1.75 -6.91
C VAL A 342 0.36 -1.16 -8.31
N SER A 343 1.37 -1.27 -9.18
CA SER A 343 1.18 -0.86 -10.58
C SER A 343 0.09 -1.69 -11.27
N GLN A 344 -0.54 -1.11 -12.29
CA GLN A 344 -1.53 -1.81 -13.11
C GLN A 344 -0.94 -3.08 -13.75
N ARG A 345 0.35 -3.07 -14.11
CA ARG A 345 1.07 -4.26 -14.60
C ARG A 345 1.13 -5.37 -13.54
N ALA A 346 1.46 -5.03 -12.29
CA ALA A 346 1.50 -6.01 -11.20
C ALA A 346 0.12 -6.61 -10.93
N PHE A 347 -0.91 -5.75 -10.97
CA PHE A 347 -2.30 -6.17 -10.83
C PHE A 347 -2.73 -7.12 -11.96
N GLU A 348 -2.40 -6.83 -13.21
CA GLU A 348 -2.69 -7.71 -14.35
C GLU A 348 -1.95 -9.05 -14.26
N TYR A 349 -0.71 -9.05 -13.77
CA TYR A 349 0.04 -10.26 -13.48
C TYR A 349 -0.66 -11.10 -12.39
N LEU A 350 -1.11 -10.48 -11.30
CA LEU A 350 -1.90 -11.15 -10.27
C LEU A 350 -3.20 -11.75 -10.82
N GLN A 351 -3.94 -11.00 -11.65
CA GLN A 351 -5.14 -11.51 -12.32
C GLN A 351 -4.86 -12.69 -13.25
N HIS A 352 -3.67 -12.75 -13.85
CA HIS A 352 -3.23 -13.91 -14.60
C HIS A 352 -2.98 -15.11 -13.67
N LEU A 353 -2.27 -14.91 -12.55
CA LEU A 353 -2.06 -15.96 -11.54
C LEU A 353 -3.37 -16.54 -11.01
N HIS A 354 -4.34 -15.69 -10.66
CA HIS A 354 -5.68 -16.14 -10.22
C HIS A 354 -6.36 -17.02 -11.26
N ARG A 355 -6.34 -16.60 -12.54
CA ARG A 355 -6.88 -17.39 -13.64
C ARG A 355 -6.18 -18.74 -13.79
N THR A 356 -4.86 -18.78 -13.62
CA THR A 356 -4.08 -20.01 -13.62
C THR A 356 -4.46 -20.93 -12.46
N TRP A 357 -4.57 -20.42 -11.23
CA TRP A 357 -4.95 -21.23 -10.05
C TRP A 357 -6.36 -21.81 -10.17
N ARG A 358 -7.29 -21.08 -10.80
CA ARG A 358 -8.65 -21.56 -11.09
C ARG A 358 -8.73 -22.51 -12.29
N GLY A 359 -7.61 -22.81 -12.96
CA GLY A 359 -7.55 -23.71 -14.12
C GLY A 359 -8.09 -23.12 -15.43
N THR A 360 -8.17 -21.80 -15.55
CA THR A 360 -8.83 -21.11 -16.69
C THR A 360 -7.88 -20.64 -17.80
N PHE A 361 -6.55 -20.72 -17.63
CA PHE A 361 -5.53 -20.34 -18.63
C PHE A 361 -4.21 -21.11 -18.43
N PRO A 362 -3.42 -21.39 -19.50
CA PRO A 362 -2.06 -21.93 -19.37
C PRO A 362 -1.09 -20.91 -18.72
N LEU A 363 -0.07 -21.43 -18.02
CA LEU A 363 0.92 -20.71 -17.19
C LEU A 363 1.74 -19.58 -17.86
N LYS A 364 1.66 -19.38 -19.19
CA LYS A 364 2.53 -18.40 -19.87
C LYS A 364 1.92 -17.00 -19.81
N TRP A 365 2.51 -16.15 -18.96
CA TRP A 365 2.27 -14.71 -18.97
C TRP A 365 2.92 -14.05 -20.19
N LEU A 366 2.13 -13.34 -21.00
CA LEU A 366 2.57 -12.74 -22.28
C LEU A 366 3.08 -11.29 -22.14
N GLY A 367 3.18 -10.75 -20.92
CA GLY A 367 3.53 -9.34 -20.71
C GLY A 367 5.03 -9.00 -20.76
N GLU A 368 5.91 -9.97 -21.09
CA GLU A 368 7.32 -9.71 -21.42
C GLU A 368 7.60 -9.75 -22.93
N VAL A 369 6.61 -9.51 -23.80
CA VAL A 369 6.88 -9.28 -25.22
C VAL A 369 7.19 -7.79 -25.43
N ASN A 370 8.43 -7.41 -25.14
CA ASN A 370 9.21 -6.38 -25.85
C ASN A 370 10.56 -6.15 -25.14
N LYS A 371 11.58 -6.93 -25.52
CA LYS A 371 12.96 -6.47 -25.65
C LYS A 371 13.57 -7.09 -26.90
#